data_AF-A0A0R1V852-F1
#
_entry.id   AF-A0A0R1V852-F1
#
_cell.length_a   1.000
_cell.length_b   1.000
_cell.length_c   1.000
_cell.angle_alpha   90.00
_cell.angle_beta   90.00
_cell.angle_gamma   90.00
#
_symmetry.space_group_name_H-M   'P 1'
#
loop_
_entity.id
_entity.type
_entity.pdbx_description
1 polymer ?
#
loop_
_entity_poly.entity_id
_entity_poly.type
_entity_poly.pdbx_seq_one_letter_code
_entity_poly.pdbx_strand_id
1 'polypeptide(L)' 'MKKVNDEYEPLMVVNKNPDEDIVVLSKENWDSIQETIRLMSNEYLSDKVLSGIEQVKQRNVEQHQLVEDEDV' A
#
# COMPACT_ATOMS: atom_id res chain seq x y z
N MET A 1 -13.81 17.61 -1.25
CA MET A 1 -12.80 16.53 -1.38
C MET A 1 -13.41 15.12 -1.47
N LYS A 2 -14.72 14.98 -1.69
CA LYS A 2 -15.39 13.67 -1.77
C LYS A 2 -14.85 12.80 -2.90
N LYS A 3 -14.61 13.38 -4.08
CA LYS A 3 -14.01 12.68 -5.23
C LYS A 3 -12.66 12.01 -4.91
N VAL A 4 -11.74 12.73 -4.25
CA VAL A 4 -10.41 12.21 -3.89
C VAL A 4 -10.50 11.04 -2.91
N ASN A 5 -11.48 11.07 -2.00
CA ASN A 5 -11.69 10.00 -1.03
C ASN A 5 -12.45 8.79 -1.61
N ASP A 6 -13.46 9.04 -2.46
CA ASP A 6 -14.34 7.98 -2.96
C ASP A 6 -13.76 7.27 -4.20
N GLU A 7 -13.01 8.00 -5.04
CA GLU A 7 -12.47 7.49 -6.31
C GLU A 7 -10.95 7.23 -6.26
N TYR A 8 -10.29 7.58 -5.15
CA TYR A 8 -8.82 7.49 -4.98
C TYR A 8 -8.01 8.24 -6.05
N GLU A 9 -8.64 9.15 -6.80
CA GLU A 9 -7.98 9.97 -7.81
C GLU A 9 -7.24 11.16 -7.16
N PRO A 10 -5.92 11.30 -7.37
CA PRO A 10 -5.18 12.48 -6.94
C PRO A 10 -5.70 13.76 -7.61
N LEU A 11 -5.77 14.86 -6.86
CA LEU A 11 -6.07 16.17 -7.41
C LEU A 11 -4.81 17.06 -7.38
N MET A 12 -4.37 17.51 -8.54
CA MET A 12 -3.31 18.51 -8.64
C MET A 12 -3.91 19.92 -8.50
N VAL A 13 -3.35 20.71 -7.60
CA VAL A 13 -3.72 22.12 -7.41
C VAL A 13 -2.53 22.95 -7.90
N VAL A 14 -2.73 23.61 -9.04
CA VAL A 14 -1.70 24.39 -9.71
C VAL A 14 -1.72 25.85 -9.26
N ASN A 15 -0.54 26.45 -9.14
CA ASN A 15 -0.32 27.82 -8.75
C ASN A 15 0.37 28.59 -9.90
N LYS A 16 0.43 29.93 -9.81
CA LYS A 16 1.17 30.78 -10.75
C LYS A 16 2.67 30.47 -10.71
N ASN A 17 3.18 30.09 -9.54
CA ASN A 17 4.52 29.55 -9.38
C ASN A 17 4.45 28.01 -9.36
N PRO A 18 4.95 27.31 -10.39
CA PRO A 18 4.89 25.85 -10.45
C PRO A 18 5.60 25.13 -9.29
N ASP A 19 6.58 25.78 -8.65
CA ASP A 19 7.27 25.22 -7.47
C ASP A 19 6.37 25.16 -6.22
N GLU A 20 5.20 25.80 -6.27
CA GLU A 20 4.18 25.80 -5.20
C GLU A 20 2.99 24.89 -5.52
N ASP A 21 3.06 24.11 -6.60
CA ASP A 21 2.02 23.15 -6.93
C ASP A 21 1.93 22.06 -5.86
N ILE A 22 0.71 21.67 -5.50
CA ILE A 22 0.47 20.61 -4.51
C ILE A 22 -0.40 19.50 -5.09
N VAL A 23 -0.23 18.30 -4.55
CA VAL A 23 -1.09 17.16 -4.84
C VAL A 23 -1.91 16.83 -3.59
N VAL A 24 -3.23 16.76 -3.76
CA VAL A 24 -4.16 16.36 -2.72
C VAL A 24 -4.51 14.89 -2.92
N LEU A 25 -4.27 14.09 -1.89
CA LEU A 25 -4.60 12.68 -1.80
C LEU A 25 -5.58 12.43 -0.67
N SER A 26 -6.31 11.31 -0.71
CA SER A 26 -7.03 10.84 0.46
C SER A 26 -6.01 10.43 1.53
N LYS A 27 -6.39 10.55 2.80
CA LYS A 27 -5.52 10.12 3.90
C LYS A 27 -5.14 8.64 3.77
N GLU A 28 -6.11 7.80 3.42
CA GLU A 28 -5.90 6.36 3.24
C GLU A 28 -4.90 6.05 2.12
N ASN A 29 -4.98 6.77 0.99
CA ASN A 29 -4.04 6.60 -0.11
C ASN A 29 -2.63 7.07 0.27
N TRP A 30 -2.52 8.18 1.00
CA TRP A 30 -1.25 8.64 1.54
C TRP A 30 -0.62 7.60 2.47
N ASP A 31 -1.38 7.11 3.46
CA ASP A 31 -0.91 6.12 4.42
C ASP A 31 -0.49 4.81 3.71
N SER A 32 -1.24 4.37 2.69
CA SER A 32 -0.92 3.18 1.88
C SER A 32 0.38 3.34 1.07
N ILE A 33 0.60 4.51 0.46
CA ILE A 33 1.85 4.80 -0.26
C ILE A 33 3.02 4.81 0.71
N GLN A 34 2.88 5.45 1.88
CA GLN A 34 3.94 5.49 2.88
C GLN A 34 4.30 4.09 3.39
N GLU A 35 3.32 3.22 3.64
CA GLU A 35 3.60 1.83 4.05
C GLU A 35 4.27 1.04 2.93
N THR A 36 3.84 1.23 1.68
CA THR A 36 4.49 0.60 0.52
C THR A 36 5.96 1.00 0.42
N ILE A 37 6.26 2.30 0.53
CA ILE A 37 7.64 2.81 0.51
C ILE A 37 8.44 2.24 1.67
N ARG A 38 7.86 2.19 2.87
CA ARG A 38 8.51 1.62 4.07
C ARG A 38 8.88 0.16 3.85
N LEU A 39 7.96 -0.67 3.36
CA LEU A 39 8.22 -2.08 3.07
C LEU A 39 9.29 -2.25 1.99
N MET A 40 9.20 -1.49 0.90
CA MET A 40 10.17 -1.54 -0.21
C MET A 40 11.57 -1.07 0.18
N SER A 41 11.67 -0.15 1.14
CA SER A 41 12.97 0.35 1.65
C SER A 41 13.73 -0.68 2.50
N ASN A 42 13.07 -1.77 2.90
CA ASN A 42 13.67 -2.87 3.63
C ASN A 42 13.81 -4.09 2.71
N GLU A 43 15.05 -4.42 2.33
CA GLU A 43 15.37 -5.50 1.38
C GLU A 43 14.70 -6.83 1.76
N TYR A 44 14.84 -7.25 3.02
CA TYR A 44 14.24 -8.49 3.51
C TYR A 44 12.71 -8.50 3.38
N LEU A 45 12.04 -7.42 3.82
CA LEU A 45 10.58 -7.36 3.76
C LEU A 45 10.07 -7.26 2.32
N SER A 46 10.76 -6.48 1.49
CA SER A 46 10.47 -6.37 0.05
C SER A 46 10.54 -7.74 -0.62
N ASP A 47 11.65 -8.47 -0.43
CA ASP A 47 11.85 -9.81 -1.01
C ASP A 47 10.83 -10.82 -0.48
N LYS A 48 10.49 -10.74 0.81
CA LYS A 48 9.48 -11.60 1.42
C LYS A 48 8.09 -11.38 0.82
N VAL A 49 7.68 -10.13 0.62
CA VAL A 49 6.38 -9.81 0.00
C VAL A 49 6.36 -10.25 -1.47
N LEU A 50 7.40 -9.94 -2.24
CA LEU A 50 7.49 -10.31 -3.66
C LEU A 50 7.48 -11.83 -3.86
N SER A 51 8.28 -12.56 -3.08
CA SER A 51 8.31 -14.03 -3.14
C SER A 51 6.98 -14.64 -2.70
N GLY A 52 6.30 -14.09 -1.69
CA GLY A 52 4.98 -14.54 -1.27
C GLY A 52 3.91 -14.32 -2.35
N ILE A 53 3.92 -13.18 -3.05
CA ILE A 53 3.03 -12.92 -4.18
C ILE A 53 3.26 -13.95 -5.30
N GLU A 54 4.51 -14.28 -5.59
CA GLU A 54 4.84 -15.29 -6.62
C GLU A 54 4.39 -16.69 -6.22
N GLN A 55 4.56 -17.09 -4.95
CA GLN A 55 4.05 -18.36 -4.42
C GLN A 55 2.52 -18.48 -4.59
N VAL A 56 1.77 -17.40 -4.28
CA VAL A 56 0.32 -17.37 -4.45
C VAL A 56 -0.07 -17.48 -5.93
N LYS A 57 0.60 -16.76 -6.83
CA LYS A 57 0.35 -16.85 -8.28
C LYS A 57 0.57 -18.26 -8.83
N GLN A 58 1.58 -18.95 -8.32
CA GLN A 58 1.91 -20.33 -8.68
C GLN A 58 0.99 -21.36 -7.99
N ARG A 59 0.06 -20.93 -7.13
CA ARG A 59 -0.76 -21.79 -6.27
C ARG A 59 0.06 -22.70 -5.36
N ASN A 60 1.31 -22.31 -5.07
CA ASN A 60 2.20 -22.99 -4.15
C ASN A 60 1.97 -22.45 -2.74
N VAL A 61 0.78 -22.73 -2.19
CA VAL A 61 0.35 -22.27 -0.87
C VAL A 61 -0.29 -23.41 -0.11
N GLU A 62 -0.12 -23.40 1.21
CA GLU A 62 -0.78 -24.33 2.10
C GLU A 62 -1.88 -23.60 2.88
N GLN A 63 -3.07 -24.19 2.93
CA GLN A 63 -4.15 -23.67 3.76
C GLN A 63 -3.99 -24.23 5.17
N HIS A 64 -3.88 -23.34 6.14
CA HIS A 64 -3.82 -23.66 7.56
C HIS A 64 -5.04 -23.07 8.26
N GLN A 65 -5.53 -23.73 9.30
CA GLN A 65 -6.57 -23.16 10.16
C GLN A 65 -5.96 -22.06 11.04
N LEU A 66 -6.80 -21.09 11.43
CA LEU A 66 -6.39 -20.12 12.45
C LEU A 66 -6.15 -20.86 13.76
N VAL A 67 -5.03 -20.56 14.40
CA VAL A 67 -4.74 -21.04 15.77
C VAL A 67 -5.42 -20.08 16.72
N GLU A 68 -6.33 -20.56 17.55
CA GLU A 68 -6.94 -19.76 18.61
C GLU A 68 -6.03 -19.78 19.84
N ASP A 69 -6.07 -18.72 20.66
CA ASP A 69 -5.19 -18.58 21.83
C ASP A 69 -5.36 -19.71 22.87
N GLU A 70 -6.45 -20.50 22.78
CA GLU A 70 -6.72 -21.65 23.64
C GLU A 70 -6.03 -22.96 23.18
N ASP A 71 -5.45 -22.97 21.98
CA ASP A 71 -4.85 -24.17 21.34
C ASP A 71 -3.33 -24.34 21.60
N VAL A 72 -2.71 -23.48 22.43
CA VAL A 72 -1.24 -23.43 22.69
C VAL A 72 -0.87 -23.70 24.14
#